data_AF-W2SP97-F1
#
_entry.id   AF-W2SP97-F1
#
_cell.length_a   1.000
_cell.length_b   1.000
_cell.length_c   1.000
_cell.angle_alpha   90.00
_cell.angle_beta   90.00
_cell.angle_gamma   90.00
#
_symmetry.space_group_name_H-M   'P 1'
#
loop_
_entity.id
_entity.type
_entity.pdbx_description
1 polymer ?
#
loop_
_entity_poly.entity_id
_entity_poly.type
_entity_poly.pdbx_seq_one_letter_code
_entity_poly.pdbx_strand_id
1 'polypeptide(L)'
;MAKDGGSMHRKEYFDEAENIVNYMYNLTVKTNERSVSYNKMCKPYCMSSKKLLMAFKKYFDINYKSAVKNQYYSDLYNLSYPFGTIWGIRIPLEKALFGVRLTEKEEEPPEPKKNARGKRFFGNNIPIDPNKTIESQITNMEHVTLMLFVLYGNKNTPLNVTDFSQWELGMYEWSKEYNEGKLANDSLVKILMFGTDVLDMEINTANTKLAPYFGAGFASMIGFVALCVFSSAYYYNTLDLGKILVGIGATLCPLLAITCTYGILSMLGFRINSLLFVMPFLIMGVGVDAAFLMINSWQKLKHNGNSHVERLVYKNLHLQYLTKTGLVYEDVGPSITITSVTNVLSFVIGAITPTPVWAEFLAPTFYVNVRFNMTNDSLTTQFWDMLKGLEELPRCRGHRSSYIWFRDFVQKNNKTKEIYPYKVGEENKELRLDNNATVLIYKSYLK
;
A
#
# COMPACT_ATOMS: atom_id res chain seq x y z
N MET A 1 17.06 -6.24 3.58
CA MET A 1 17.16 -6.71 4.98
C MET A 1 18.25 -7.76 5.04
N ALA A 2 18.86 -8.01 6.20
CA ALA A 2 19.95 -8.99 6.30
C ALA A 2 19.37 -10.41 6.24
N LYS A 3 20.01 -11.32 5.49
CA LYS A 3 19.53 -12.70 5.31
C LYS A 3 19.70 -13.55 6.58
N ASP A 4 20.73 -13.24 7.37
CA ASP A 4 21.04 -13.86 8.66
C ASP A 4 20.19 -13.32 9.83
N GLY A 5 19.28 -12.37 9.56
CA GLY A 5 18.46 -11.72 10.60
C GLY A 5 19.22 -10.69 11.46
N GLY A 6 20.49 -10.42 11.15
CA GLY A 6 21.31 -9.43 11.83
C GLY A 6 21.11 -8.00 11.33
N SER A 7 22.05 -7.12 11.68
CA SER A 7 22.01 -5.70 11.30
C SER A 7 22.45 -5.47 9.85
N MET A 8 21.73 -4.59 9.14
CA MET A 8 22.14 -4.04 7.83
C MET A 8 23.26 -2.99 7.94
N HIS A 9 23.61 -2.56 9.15
CA HIS A 9 24.62 -1.52 9.41
C HIS A 9 26.07 -1.98 9.24
N ARG A 10 26.29 -3.27 8.94
CA ARG A 10 27.61 -3.85 8.71
C ARG A 10 28.18 -3.42 7.36
N LYS A 11 29.51 -3.22 7.29
CA LYS A 11 30.19 -2.76 6.06
C LYS A 11 29.86 -3.58 4.82
N GLU A 12 29.97 -4.91 4.92
CA GLU A 12 29.75 -5.84 3.79
C GLU A 12 28.32 -5.76 3.25
N TYR A 13 27.34 -5.55 4.16
CA TYR A 13 25.93 -5.44 3.81
C TYR A 13 25.63 -4.11 3.10
N PHE A 14 26.29 -3.02 3.47
CA PHE A 14 26.22 -1.75 2.73
C PHE A 14 26.88 -1.84 1.35
N ASP A 15 27.94 -2.64 1.22
CA ASP A 15 28.58 -2.88 -0.08
C ASP A 15 27.69 -3.65 -1.03
N GLU A 16 27.08 -4.74 -0.55
CA GLU A 16 26.11 -5.48 -1.33
C GLU A 16 24.86 -4.65 -1.66
N ALA A 17 24.36 -3.86 -0.70
CA ALA A 17 23.22 -2.98 -0.93
C ALA A 17 23.49 -1.92 -2.01
N GLU A 18 24.69 -1.33 -2.05
CA GLU A 18 25.05 -0.40 -3.13
C GLU A 18 25.09 -1.11 -4.49
N ASN A 19 25.67 -2.31 -4.56
CA ASN A 19 25.74 -3.08 -5.80
C ASN A 19 24.34 -3.41 -6.31
N ILE A 20 23.44 -3.85 -5.43
CA ILE A 20 22.03 -4.09 -5.74
C ILE A 20 21.37 -2.81 -6.26
N VAL A 21 21.52 -1.67 -5.57
CA VAL A 21 20.93 -0.40 -6.02
C VAL A 21 21.46 0.02 -7.39
N ASN A 22 22.76 -0.11 -7.64
CA ASN A 22 23.32 0.19 -8.95
C ASN A 22 22.78 -0.72 -10.05
N TYR A 23 22.60 -2.01 -9.75
CA TYR A 23 22.00 -2.96 -10.66
C TYR A 23 20.54 -2.62 -10.95
N MET A 24 19.71 -2.36 -9.92
CA MET A 24 18.30 -1.99 -10.07
C MET A 24 18.11 -0.79 -11.02
N TYR A 25 18.96 0.23 -10.91
CA TYR A 25 18.88 1.41 -11.76
C TYR A 25 19.21 1.14 -13.23
N ASN A 26 20.08 0.16 -13.50
CA ASN A 26 20.51 -0.23 -14.84
C ASN A 26 19.73 -1.44 -15.39
N LEU A 27 18.88 -2.06 -14.56
CA LEU A 27 18.10 -3.23 -14.93
C LEU A 27 17.24 -2.93 -16.14
N THR A 28 17.37 -3.81 -17.13
CA THR A 28 16.59 -3.79 -18.36
C THR A 28 15.79 -5.06 -18.44
N VAL A 29 14.48 -4.94 -18.37
CA VAL A 29 13.53 -6.05 -18.49
C VAL A 29 13.16 -6.19 -19.97
N LYS A 30 13.24 -7.41 -20.51
CA LYS A 30 12.84 -7.71 -21.89
C LYS A 30 11.46 -8.35 -21.88
N THR A 31 10.51 -7.78 -22.63
CA THR A 31 9.17 -8.34 -22.77
C THR A 31 8.79 -8.41 -24.25
N ASN A 32 8.64 -9.64 -24.76
CA ASN A 32 8.21 -10.09 -26.09
C ASN A 32 8.86 -9.41 -27.33
N GLU A 33 8.95 -8.08 -27.41
CA GLU A 33 9.62 -7.31 -28.48
C GLU A 33 10.31 -6.01 -28.01
N ARG A 34 10.16 -5.61 -26.75
CA ARG A 34 10.72 -4.34 -26.23
C ARG A 34 11.57 -4.55 -24.98
N SER A 35 12.62 -3.74 -24.87
CA SER A 35 13.49 -3.71 -23.69
C SER A 35 13.23 -2.41 -22.92
N VAL A 36 12.76 -2.57 -21.69
CA VAL A 36 12.38 -1.46 -20.82
C VAL A 36 13.46 -1.30 -19.75
N SER A 37 14.03 -0.10 -19.66
CA SER A 37 15.10 0.22 -18.71
C SER A 37 14.64 1.33 -17.76
N TYR A 38 14.81 1.10 -16.46
CA TYR A 38 14.41 2.05 -15.43
C TYR A 38 15.02 3.43 -15.62
N ASN A 39 16.32 3.50 -15.98
CA ASN A 39 17.03 4.76 -16.18
C ASN A 39 16.38 5.67 -17.25
N LYS A 40 15.70 5.09 -18.23
CA LYS A 40 14.98 5.86 -19.26
C LYS A 40 13.66 6.42 -18.75
N MET A 41 13.00 5.71 -17.82
CA MET A 41 11.66 6.05 -17.32
C MET A 41 11.67 6.87 -16.04
N CYS A 42 12.73 6.78 -15.23
CA CYS A 42 12.80 7.46 -13.93
C CYS A 42 12.98 8.98 -14.03
N LYS A 43 13.26 9.55 -15.21
CA LYS A 43 13.51 10.99 -15.34
C LYS A 43 12.22 11.78 -15.05
N PRO A 44 12.29 12.88 -14.27
CA PRO A 44 13.48 13.54 -13.73
C PRO A 44 13.96 13.03 -12.34
N TYR A 45 13.29 12.04 -11.75
CA TYR A 45 13.45 11.59 -10.36
C TYR A 45 14.53 10.53 -10.11
N CYS A 46 15.27 10.10 -11.15
CA CYS A 46 16.32 9.07 -11.09
C CYS A 46 17.40 9.26 -9.99
N MET A 47 17.52 10.45 -9.39
CA MET A 47 18.63 10.77 -8.51
C MET A 47 18.23 10.85 -7.04
N SER A 48 16.94 10.90 -6.70
CA SER A 48 16.51 11.31 -5.35
C SER A 48 16.89 10.30 -4.26
N SER A 49 16.48 9.03 -4.40
CA SER A 49 16.79 7.99 -3.40
C SER A 49 18.23 7.47 -3.52
N LYS A 50 18.74 7.35 -4.76
CA LYS A 50 20.11 6.89 -5.04
C LYS A 50 21.17 7.81 -4.45
N LYS A 51 21.04 9.13 -4.62
CA LYS A 51 22.04 10.09 -4.10
C LYS A 51 22.13 10.08 -2.59
N LEU A 52 21.01 9.88 -1.88
CA LEU A 52 20.99 9.86 -0.43
C LEU A 52 21.87 8.72 0.11
N LEU A 53 21.64 7.50 -0.37
CA LEU A 53 22.41 6.33 0.03
C LEU A 53 23.87 6.44 -0.40
N MET A 54 24.12 6.81 -1.66
CA MET A 54 25.48 6.92 -2.18
C MET A 54 26.29 7.98 -1.44
N ALA A 55 25.66 9.10 -1.07
CA ALA A 55 26.32 10.09 -0.22
C ALA A 55 26.64 9.50 1.15
N PHE A 56 25.65 8.96 1.86
CA PHE A 56 25.85 8.33 3.17
C PHE A 56 26.97 7.28 3.13
N LYS A 57 26.88 6.32 2.21
CA LYS A 57 27.84 5.23 2.03
C LYS A 57 29.24 5.74 1.69
N LYS A 58 29.37 6.72 0.79
CA LYS A 58 30.67 7.31 0.43
C LYS A 58 31.39 7.90 1.66
N TYR A 59 30.68 8.67 2.48
CA TYR A 59 31.28 9.28 3.68
C TYR A 59 31.49 8.28 4.80
N PHE A 60 30.61 7.27 4.91
CA PHE A 60 30.80 6.13 5.79
C PHE A 60 32.09 5.38 5.44
N ASP A 61 32.32 5.06 4.16
CA ASP A 61 33.54 4.36 3.70
C ASP A 61 34.82 5.15 3.95
N ILE A 62 34.77 6.49 3.81
CA ILE A 62 35.92 7.37 4.12
C ILE A 62 36.27 7.28 5.60
N ASN A 63 35.27 7.37 6.48
CA ASN A 63 35.47 7.25 7.93
C ASN A 63 35.88 5.83 8.31
N TYR A 64 35.27 4.80 7.72
CA TYR A 64 35.59 3.39 7.97
C TYR A 64 37.02 3.04 7.53
N LYS A 65 37.49 3.54 6.38
CA LYS A 65 38.86 3.31 5.92
C LYS A 65 39.89 4.02 6.80
N SER A 66 39.58 5.22 7.26
CA SER A 66 40.42 5.97 8.21
C SER A 66 40.47 5.28 9.56
N ALA A 67 39.32 4.77 9.99
CA ALA A 67 39.16 4.01 11.22
C ALA A 67 40.04 2.76 11.25
N VAL A 68 39.94 1.92 10.22
CA VAL A 68 40.72 0.67 10.12
C VAL A 68 42.22 0.96 9.99
N LYS A 69 42.61 1.92 9.16
CA LYS A 69 44.04 2.17 8.85
C LYS A 69 44.75 2.98 9.93
N ASN A 70 44.08 4.01 10.45
CA ASN A 70 44.71 5.03 11.27
C ASN A 70 44.17 5.05 12.72
N GLN A 71 43.21 4.18 13.07
CA GLN A 71 42.58 4.11 14.41
C GLN A 71 41.90 5.42 14.84
N TYR A 72 41.50 6.25 13.86
CA TYR A 72 40.69 7.44 14.08
C TYR A 72 39.74 7.69 12.90
N TYR A 73 38.64 8.38 13.15
CA TYR A 73 37.75 8.88 12.10
C TYR A 73 37.54 10.39 12.24
N SER A 74 37.10 11.06 11.18
CA SER A 74 36.91 12.51 11.19
C SER A 74 35.50 12.88 11.61
N ASP A 75 35.36 13.86 12.49
CA ASP A 75 34.08 14.48 12.88
C ASP A 75 33.50 15.43 11.81
N LEU A 76 34.22 15.63 10.70
CA LEU A 76 33.83 16.52 9.61
C LEU A 76 32.48 16.11 8.99
N TYR A 77 32.19 14.80 9.01
CA TYR A 77 30.94 14.22 8.52
C TYR A 77 30.20 13.59 9.70
N ASN A 78 29.09 14.22 10.10
CA ASN A 78 28.20 13.62 11.08
C ASN A 78 27.26 12.67 10.35
N LEU A 79 27.37 11.38 10.62
CA LEU A 79 26.53 10.33 10.02
C LEU A 79 25.51 9.77 11.02
N SER A 80 25.15 10.57 12.04
CA SER A 80 24.21 10.16 13.07
C SER A 80 22.76 10.08 12.62
N TYR A 81 22.10 9.05 13.11
CA TYR A 81 20.65 8.90 13.03
C TYR A 81 19.98 9.74 14.13
N PRO A 82 18.83 10.41 13.88
CA PRO A 82 18.00 10.34 12.66
C PRO A 82 18.43 11.28 11.52
N PHE A 83 19.32 12.25 11.79
CA PHE A 83 19.77 13.25 10.81
C PHE A 83 21.29 13.35 10.76
N GLY A 84 21.88 12.98 9.63
CA GLY A 84 23.28 13.23 9.37
C GLY A 84 23.51 14.66 8.87
N THR A 85 24.74 15.17 8.99
CA THR A 85 25.18 16.40 8.32
C THR A 85 26.47 16.17 7.55
N ILE A 86 26.42 16.40 6.23
CA ILE A 86 27.55 16.26 5.32
C ILE A 86 27.78 17.62 4.68
N TRP A 87 28.97 18.22 4.85
CA TRP A 87 29.27 19.59 4.41
C TRP A 87 28.25 20.64 4.92
N GLY A 88 27.70 20.43 6.12
CA GLY A 88 26.66 21.29 6.70
C GLY A 88 25.26 21.11 6.09
N ILE A 89 25.09 20.21 5.10
CA ILE A 89 23.79 19.85 4.54
C ILE A 89 23.19 18.72 5.40
N ARG A 90 21.97 18.93 5.89
CA ARG A 90 21.23 17.96 6.69
C ARG A 90 20.66 16.85 5.80
N ILE A 91 20.85 15.60 6.21
CA ILE A 91 20.47 14.40 5.48
C ILE A 91 19.52 13.57 6.37
N PRO A 92 18.26 13.38 5.97
CA PRO A 92 17.28 12.65 6.77
C PRO A 92 17.43 11.14 6.58
N LEU A 93 18.25 10.49 7.43
CA LEU A 93 18.50 9.05 7.37
C LEU A 93 17.27 8.23 7.77
N GLU A 94 16.40 8.80 8.61
CA GLU A 94 15.08 8.25 8.98
C GLU A 94 14.16 7.92 7.79
N LYS A 95 14.40 8.52 6.61
CA LYS A 95 13.61 8.21 5.40
C LYS A 95 14.05 6.93 4.69
N ALA A 96 15.24 6.44 4.99
CA ALA A 96 15.84 5.30 4.32
C ALA A 96 16.15 4.13 5.27
N LEU A 97 16.36 4.39 6.57
CA LEU A 97 16.71 3.36 7.55
C LEU A 97 15.56 3.13 8.52
N PHE A 98 15.16 1.87 8.68
CA PHE A 98 14.03 1.46 9.51
C PHE A 98 14.43 0.36 10.51
N GLY A 99 13.76 0.33 11.66
CA GLY A 99 14.11 -0.58 12.76
C GLY A 99 15.48 -0.27 13.37
N VAL A 100 15.81 1.02 13.47
CA VAL A 100 17.11 1.48 13.98
C VAL A 100 17.15 1.39 15.51
N ARG A 101 18.16 0.72 16.06
CA ARG A 101 18.52 0.79 17.49
C ARG A 101 19.80 1.60 17.63
N LEU A 102 19.78 2.56 18.54
CA LEU A 102 20.90 3.44 18.81
C LEU A 102 21.76 2.86 19.91
N THR A 103 23.05 3.14 19.86
CA THR A 103 23.97 2.82 20.94
C THR A 103 23.60 3.66 22.17
N GLU A 104 23.54 3.05 23.36
CA GLU A 104 23.34 3.79 24.61
C GLU A 104 24.45 4.85 24.74
N LYS A 105 24.06 6.12 24.85
CA LYS A 105 25.01 7.20 25.09
C LYS A 105 25.57 7.05 26.52
N GLU A 106 26.86 6.74 26.65
CA GLU A 106 27.62 7.29 27.79
C GLU A 106 27.65 8.81 27.63
N GLU A 107 27.52 9.51 28.76
CA GLU A 107 27.34 10.96 28.89
C GLU A 107 28.13 11.78 27.85
N GLU A 108 27.47 12.79 27.28
CA GLU A 108 28.03 13.64 26.24
C GLU A 108 29.41 14.17 26.65
N PRO A 109 30.45 14.06 25.79
CA PRO A 109 31.68 14.77 26.05
C PRO A 109 31.38 16.27 26.13
N PRO A 110 32.01 17.01 27.06
CA PRO A 110 31.65 18.38 27.39
C PRO A 110 31.66 19.28 26.16
N GLU A 111 30.66 20.16 26.06
CA GLU A 111 30.50 21.12 24.95
C GLU A 111 31.85 21.74 24.54
N PRO A 112 32.22 21.73 23.24
CA PRO A 112 33.39 22.44 22.80
C PRO A 112 33.19 23.94 23.04
N LYS A 113 34.10 24.53 23.83
CA LYS A 113 34.14 25.97 24.14
C LYS A 113 33.93 26.79 22.87
N LYS A 114 32.96 27.72 22.90
CA LYS A 114 32.48 28.59 21.79
C LYS A 114 33.51 29.54 21.15
N ASN A 115 34.81 29.30 21.33
CA ASN A 115 35.89 30.19 20.89
C ASN A 115 36.81 29.51 19.85
N ALA A 116 36.28 29.21 18.66
CA ALA A 116 37.12 28.92 17.50
C ALA A 116 36.38 29.27 16.20
N ARG A 117 36.03 30.56 16.03
CA ARG A 117 35.38 31.09 14.81
C ARG A 117 36.28 31.08 13.56
N GLY A 118 37.43 30.38 13.60
CA GLY A 118 38.45 30.38 12.55
C GLY A 118 39.08 29.01 12.19
N LYS A 119 38.58 27.87 12.71
CA LYS A 119 39.14 26.53 12.40
C LYS A 119 38.05 25.47 12.19
N ARG A 120 37.24 25.60 11.14
CA ARG A 120 36.27 24.55 10.73
C ARG A 120 36.50 23.99 9.33
N PHE A 121 37.68 24.20 8.75
CA PHE A 121 38.06 23.60 7.47
C PHE A 121 38.69 22.20 7.61
N PHE A 122 39.21 21.87 8.78
CA PHE A 122 39.77 20.55 9.09
C PHE A 122 39.02 20.01 10.31
N GLY A 123 38.31 18.89 10.14
CA GLY A 123 37.64 18.19 11.24
C GLY A 123 38.65 17.68 12.27
N ASN A 124 38.19 17.43 13.48
CA ASN A 124 38.98 16.75 14.49
C ASN A 124 38.99 15.23 14.20
N ASN A 125 40.09 14.60 14.55
CA ASN A 125 40.23 13.15 14.50
C ASN A 125 39.78 12.57 15.84
N ILE A 126 38.73 11.75 15.83
CA ILE A 126 38.21 11.05 17.01
C ILE A 126 38.88 9.67 17.06
N PRO A 127 39.56 9.31 18.16
CA PRO A 127 40.17 7.98 18.32
C PRO A 127 39.11 6.89 18.43
N ILE A 128 39.44 5.69 18.00
CA ILE A 128 38.54 4.54 18.04
C ILE A 128 38.75 3.74 19.30
N ASP A 129 37.64 3.41 19.95
CA ASP A 129 37.64 2.44 21.05
C ASP A 129 37.67 1.01 20.46
N PRO A 130 38.70 0.20 20.76
CA PRO A 130 38.79 -1.18 20.28
C PRO A 130 37.70 -2.10 20.85
N ASN A 131 37.02 -1.72 21.93
CA ASN A 131 35.99 -2.54 22.56
C ASN A 131 34.60 -2.39 21.91
N LYS A 132 34.41 -1.38 21.05
CA LYS A 132 33.14 -1.10 20.36
C LYS A 132 33.29 -1.33 18.86
N THR A 133 32.21 -1.69 18.17
CA THR A 133 32.25 -1.85 16.70
C THR A 133 32.54 -0.53 16.01
N ILE A 134 33.32 -0.55 14.94
CA ILE A 134 33.73 0.67 14.21
C ILE A 134 32.49 1.37 13.64
N GLU A 135 31.54 0.60 13.12
CA GLU A 135 30.33 1.11 12.49
C GLU A 135 29.48 1.91 13.48
N SER A 136 29.26 1.38 14.69
CA SER A 136 28.46 2.05 15.73
C SER A 136 29.10 3.36 16.21
N GLN A 137 30.44 3.43 16.24
CA GLN A 137 31.18 4.64 16.59
C GLN A 137 31.09 5.73 15.51
N ILE A 138 31.02 5.35 14.22
CA ILE A 138 30.96 6.32 13.11
C ILE A 138 29.58 6.98 13.00
N THR A 139 28.50 6.22 13.24
CA THR A 139 27.14 6.73 13.05
C THR A 139 26.45 7.06 14.36
N ASN A 140 26.46 6.19 15.38
CA ASN A 140 25.52 6.10 16.53
C ASN A 140 24.45 4.99 16.41
N MET A 141 24.49 4.19 15.33
CA MET A 141 23.56 3.09 15.12
C MET A 141 24.20 1.77 15.53
N GLU A 142 23.55 1.03 16.42
CA GLU A 142 23.93 -0.33 16.75
C GLU A 142 23.30 -1.32 15.77
N HIS A 143 22.01 -1.14 15.50
CA HIS A 143 21.23 -2.06 14.67
C HIS A 143 20.39 -1.32 13.64
N VAL A 144 20.31 -1.85 12.41
CA VAL A 144 19.38 -1.39 11.36
C VAL A 144 18.71 -2.62 10.75
N THR A 145 17.38 -2.71 10.84
CA THR A 145 16.64 -3.87 10.32
C THR A 145 16.43 -3.81 8.81
N LEU A 146 16.03 -2.65 8.29
CA LEU A 146 15.61 -2.49 6.90
C LEU A 146 16.18 -1.20 6.30
N MET A 147 16.64 -1.31 5.06
CA MET A 147 16.90 -0.15 4.21
C MET A 147 15.82 -0.06 3.14
N LEU A 148 15.13 1.09 3.09
CA LEU A 148 14.08 1.38 2.13
C LEU A 148 14.66 2.14 0.94
N PHE A 149 14.36 1.64 -0.25
CA PHE A 149 14.65 2.31 -1.51
C PHE A 149 13.36 2.58 -2.25
N VAL A 150 13.03 3.87 -2.38
CA VAL A 150 11.86 4.29 -3.16
C VAL A 150 12.29 4.62 -4.59
N LEU A 151 11.67 3.94 -5.54
CA LEU A 151 11.85 4.16 -6.96
C LEU A 151 10.72 5.04 -7.48
N TYR A 152 11.09 6.16 -8.12
CA TYR A 152 10.13 7.13 -8.64
C TYR A 152 10.20 7.18 -10.16
N GLY A 153 9.02 7.28 -10.75
CA GLY A 153 8.83 7.19 -12.19
C GLY A 153 7.80 8.19 -12.70
N ASN A 154 7.99 8.66 -13.93
CA ASN A 154 7.02 9.54 -14.57
C ASN A 154 6.07 8.76 -15.51
N LYS A 155 4.81 8.60 -15.09
CA LYS A 155 3.73 7.90 -15.82
C LYS A 155 2.91 8.85 -16.73
N ASN A 156 3.56 9.78 -17.43
CA ASN A 156 2.86 10.80 -18.26
C ASN A 156 2.17 10.23 -19.52
N THR A 157 2.68 9.14 -20.10
CA THR A 157 2.12 8.53 -21.31
C THR A 157 1.54 7.16 -20.98
N PRO A 158 0.51 6.69 -21.72
CA PRO A 158 -0.02 5.34 -21.54
C PRO A 158 1.05 4.26 -21.74
N LEU A 159 2.02 4.51 -22.64
CA LEU A 159 3.17 3.64 -22.84
C LEU A 159 4.06 3.58 -21.60
N ASN A 160 4.36 4.70 -20.95
CA ASN A 160 5.14 4.70 -19.72
C ASN A 160 4.41 3.95 -18.60
N VAL A 161 3.08 4.04 -18.52
CA VAL A 161 2.29 3.28 -17.52
C VAL A 161 2.54 1.79 -17.71
N THR A 162 2.40 1.28 -18.94
CA THR A 162 2.63 -0.15 -19.23
C THR A 162 4.08 -0.56 -19.02
N ASP A 163 5.03 0.28 -19.44
CA ASP A 163 6.46 0.01 -19.29
C ASP A 163 6.87 -0.03 -17.81
N PHE A 164 6.32 0.85 -16.98
CA PHE A 164 6.53 0.81 -15.52
C PHE A 164 5.99 -0.47 -14.90
N SER A 165 4.76 -0.86 -15.24
CA SER A 165 4.16 -2.09 -14.72
C SER A 165 4.97 -3.32 -15.14
N GLN A 166 5.42 -3.39 -16.38
CA GLN A 166 6.29 -4.48 -16.85
C GLN A 166 7.64 -4.51 -16.15
N TRP A 167 8.28 -3.35 -15.98
CA TRP A 167 9.55 -3.26 -15.27
C TRP A 167 9.40 -3.65 -13.79
N GLU A 168 8.32 -3.23 -13.14
CA GLU A 168 8.00 -3.59 -11.75
C GLU A 168 7.88 -5.11 -11.58
N LEU A 169 7.12 -5.78 -12.46
CA LEU A 169 6.97 -7.24 -12.44
C LEU A 169 8.30 -7.95 -12.72
N GLY A 170 9.07 -7.51 -13.71
CA GLY A 170 10.39 -8.10 -14.00
C GLY A 170 11.42 -7.87 -12.89
N MET A 171 11.35 -6.73 -12.21
CA MET A 171 12.17 -6.43 -11.03
C MET A 171 11.80 -7.35 -9.86
N TYR A 172 10.50 -7.63 -9.67
CA TYR A 172 10.04 -8.59 -8.68
C TYR A 172 10.56 -10.01 -8.97
N GLU A 173 10.44 -10.49 -10.20
CA GLU A 173 10.97 -11.79 -10.62
C GLU A 173 12.49 -11.89 -10.38
N TRP A 174 13.24 -10.87 -10.82
CA TRP A 174 14.68 -10.79 -10.57
C TRP A 174 15.01 -10.84 -9.07
N SER A 175 14.27 -10.09 -8.25
CA SER A 175 14.48 -10.08 -6.79
C SER A 175 14.24 -11.45 -6.15
N LYS A 176 13.28 -12.22 -6.69
CA LYS A 176 13.00 -13.58 -6.24
C LYS A 176 14.14 -14.52 -6.60
N GLU A 177 14.62 -14.49 -7.83
CA GLU A 177 15.78 -15.28 -8.26
C GLU A 177 17.06 -14.94 -7.49
N TYR A 178 17.25 -13.66 -7.18
CA TYR A 178 18.36 -13.19 -6.33
C TYR A 178 18.27 -13.80 -4.93
N ASN A 179 17.10 -13.72 -4.30
CA ASN A 179 16.87 -14.25 -2.96
C ASN A 179 16.97 -15.78 -2.89
N GLU A 180 16.58 -16.49 -3.96
CA GLU A 180 16.72 -17.94 -4.09
C GLU A 180 18.18 -18.38 -4.31
N GLY A 181 19.11 -17.45 -4.48
CA GLY A 181 20.54 -17.73 -4.68
C GLY A 181 20.88 -18.19 -6.09
N LYS A 182 19.97 -18.08 -7.07
CA LYS A 182 20.21 -18.48 -8.46
C LYS A 182 21.15 -17.53 -9.19
N LEU A 183 21.14 -16.25 -8.81
CA LEU A 183 21.94 -15.20 -9.44
C LEU A 183 23.22 -14.87 -8.66
N ALA A 184 23.21 -15.08 -7.34
CA ALA A 184 24.35 -14.85 -6.46
C ALA A 184 24.36 -15.92 -5.35
N ASN A 185 25.34 -16.80 -5.38
CA ASN A 185 25.46 -17.93 -4.44
C ASN A 185 25.71 -17.47 -2.99
N ASP A 186 26.29 -16.28 -2.79
CA ASP A 186 26.69 -15.74 -1.48
C ASP A 186 26.05 -14.36 -1.21
N SER A 187 24.72 -14.27 -1.35
CA SER A 187 23.97 -13.06 -1.02
C SER A 187 23.78 -12.90 0.49
N LEU A 188 24.30 -11.81 1.06
CA LEU A 188 24.11 -11.42 2.47
C LEU A 188 22.79 -10.68 2.66
N VAL A 189 22.29 -10.00 1.62
CA VAL A 189 21.10 -9.16 1.67
C VAL A 189 19.91 -9.87 1.02
N LYS A 190 18.78 -9.92 1.74
CA LYS A 190 17.47 -10.27 1.17
C LYS A 190 16.75 -9.02 0.68
N ILE A 191 16.31 -9.07 -0.58
CA ILE A 191 15.58 -7.99 -1.25
C ILE A 191 14.08 -8.19 -1.03
N LEU A 192 13.38 -7.14 -0.63
CA LEU A 192 11.92 -7.12 -0.53
C LEU A 192 11.41 -6.08 -1.53
N MET A 193 10.68 -6.53 -2.54
CA MET A 193 10.06 -5.64 -3.52
C MET A 193 8.57 -5.51 -3.22
N PHE A 194 8.08 -4.28 -3.23
CA PHE A 194 6.68 -3.95 -3.02
C PHE A 194 6.22 -2.97 -4.09
N GLY A 195 5.05 -3.23 -4.67
CA GLY A 195 4.46 -2.40 -5.70
C GLY A 195 3.01 -2.79 -5.95
N THR A 196 2.26 -1.91 -6.62
CA THR A 196 0.83 -2.11 -6.87
C THR A 196 0.58 -3.21 -7.88
N ASP A 197 1.39 -3.28 -8.93
CA ASP A 197 1.24 -4.28 -9.98
C ASP A 197 1.72 -5.65 -9.48
N VAL A 198 2.75 -5.69 -8.61
CA VAL A 198 3.16 -6.92 -7.90
C VAL A 198 2.02 -7.44 -7.02
N LEU A 199 1.37 -6.55 -6.26
CA LEU A 199 0.25 -6.94 -5.39
C LEU A 199 -0.91 -7.53 -6.21
N ASP A 200 -1.28 -6.89 -7.31
CA ASP A 200 -2.34 -7.37 -8.19
C ASP A 200 -1.99 -8.74 -8.80
N MET A 201 -0.74 -8.95 -9.20
CA MET A 201 -0.25 -10.23 -9.71
C MET A 201 -0.28 -11.32 -8.63
N GLU A 202 0.18 -11.04 -7.41
CA GLU A 202 0.18 -11.99 -6.30
C GLU A 202 -1.25 -12.38 -5.89
N ILE A 203 -2.17 -11.40 -5.82
CA ILE A 203 -3.59 -11.66 -5.57
C ILE A 203 -4.18 -12.50 -6.70
N ASN A 204 -3.90 -12.17 -7.96
CA ASN A 204 -4.41 -12.96 -9.08
C ASN A 204 -3.85 -14.40 -9.07
N THR A 205 -2.57 -14.57 -8.72
CA THR A 205 -1.96 -15.89 -8.56
C THR A 205 -2.58 -16.67 -7.40
N ALA A 206 -2.91 -16.01 -6.30
CA ALA A 206 -3.65 -16.63 -5.21
C ALA A 206 -5.06 -17.04 -5.67
N ASN A 207 -5.74 -16.17 -6.42
CA ASN A 207 -7.08 -16.43 -6.97
C ASN A 207 -7.08 -17.62 -7.93
N THR A 208 -6.10 -17.76 -8.82
CA THR A 208 -6.01 -18.92 -9.73
C THR A 208 -5.77 -20.22 -8.97
N LYS A 209 -4.97 -20.20 -7.90
CA LYS A 209 -4.80 -21.35 -6.99
C LYS A 209 -6.08 -21.67 -6.22
N LEU A 210 -6.91 -20.67 -5.90
CA LEU A 210 -8.19 -20.83 -5.20
C LEU A 210 -9.34 -21.26 -6.11
N ALA A 211 -9.27 -20.98 -7.42
CA ALA A 211 -10.28 -21.32 -8.41
C ALA A 211 -10.82 -22.77 -8.34
N PRO A 212 -10.01 -23.84 -8.22
CA PRO A 212 -10.54 -25.20 -8.10
C PRO A 212 -11.36 -25.41 -6.82
N TYR A 213 -10.98 -24.76 -5.72
CA TYR A 213 -11.74 -24.82 -4.46
C TYR A 213 -13.08 -24.09 -4.57
N PHE A 214 -13.13 -22.97 -5.29
CA PHE A 214 -14.42 -22.32 -5.61
C PHE A 214 -15.30 -23.22 -6.47
N GLY A 215 -14.74 -23.89 -7.49
CA GLY A 215 -15.47 -24.86 -8.30
C GLY A 215 -16.05 -26.01 -7.46
N ALA A 216 -15.24 -26.59 -6.57
CA ALA A 216 -15.69 -27.62 -5.64
C ALA A 216 -16.78 -27.12 -4.68
N GLY A 217 -16.64 -25.90 -4.16
CA GLY A 217 -17.66 -25.24 -3.32
C GLY A 217 -18.98 -25.05 -4.05
N PHE A 218 -18.95 -24.61 -5.31
CA PHE A 218 -20.15 -24.46 -6.13
C PHE A 218 -20.81 -25.80 -6.45
N ALA A 219 -20.04 -26.82 -6.81
CA ALA A 219 -20.57 -28.16 -7.04
C ALA A 219 -21.20 -28.74 -5.75
N SER A 220 -20.52 -28.57 -4.61
CA SER A 220 -21.03 -28.98 -3.30
C SER A 220 -22.34 -28.26 -2.95
N MET A 221 -22.41 -26.94 -3.18
CA MET A 221 -23.61 -26.15 -2.91
C MET A 221 -24.78 -26.56 -3.81
N ILE A 222 -24.56 -26.81 -5.10
CA ILE A 222 -25.58 -27.34 -6.01
C ILE A 222 -26.06 -28.72 -5.53
N GLY A 223 -25.14 -29.59 -5.12
CA GLY A 223 -25.46 -30.90 -4.54
C GLY A 223 -26.30 -30.77 -3.27
N PHE A 224 -25.91 -29.88 -2.36
CA PHE A 224 -26.65 -29.62 -1.12
C PHE A 224 -28.06 -29.07 -1.41
N VAL A 225 -28.21 -28.11 -2.32
CA VAL A 225 -29.52 -27.59 -2.73
C VAL A 225 -30.38 -28.68 -3.33
N ALA A 226 -29.84 -29.50 -4.22
CA ALA A 226 -30.57 -30.63 -4.80
C ALA A 226 -31.01 -31.63 -3.72
N LEU A 227 -30.14 -31.96 -2.77
CA LEU A 227 -30.45 -32.85 -1.64
C LEU A 227 -31.56 -32.29 -0.75
N CYS A 228 -31.49 -31.01 -0.39
CA CYS A 228 -32.51 -30.35 0.43
C CYS A 228 -33.87 -30.30 -0.28
N VAL A 229 -33.89 -29.93 -1.56
CA VAL A 229 -35.13 -29.90 -2.36
C VAL A 229 -35.72 -31.30 -2.50
N PHE A 230 -34.89 -32.32 -2.70
CA PHE A 230 -35.32 -33.72 -2.80
C PHE A 230 -35.83 -34.28 -1.48
N SER A 231 -35.12 -34.01 -0.37
CA SER A 231 -35.53 -34.42 0.98
C SER A 231 -36.88 -33.80 1.36
N SER A 232 -37.06 -32.50 1.09
CA SER A 232 -38.35 -31.82 1.29
C SER A 232 -39.44 -32.40 0.38
N ALA A 233 -39.11 -32.73 -0.88
CA ALA A 233 -40.05 -33.37 -1.79
C ALA A 233 -40.49 -34.76 -1.33
N TYR A 234 -39.57 -35.52 -0.75
CA TYR A 234 -39.83 -36.83 -0.15
C TYR A 234 -40.75 -36.69 1.06
N TYR A 235 -40.45 -35.76 1.98
CA TYR A 235 -41.27 -35.51 3.16
C TYR A 235 -42.72 -35.15 2.82
N TYR A 236 -42.93 -34.26 1.84
CA TYR A 236 -44.27 -33.88 1.39
C TYR A 236 -44.89 -34.85 0.37
N ASN A 237 -44.29 -36.03 0.16
CA ASN A 237 -44.75 -37.09 -0.74
C ASN A 237 -45.08 -36.61 -2.17
N THR A 238 -44.28 -35.67 -2.68
CA THR A 238 -44.46 -35.03 -4.00
C THR A 238 -43.18 -35.12 -4.82
N LEU A 239 -42.76 -36.34 -5.12
CA LEU A 239 -41.57 -36.60 -5.95
C LEU A 239 -41.89 -36.29 -7.42
N ASP A 240 -41.16 -35.34 -8.00
CA ASP A 240 -41.27 -34.97 -9.40
C ASP A 240 -39.88 -34.60 -9.92
N LEU A 241 -39.52 -35.08 -11.11
CA LEU A 241 -38.24 -34.79 -11.77
C LEU A 241 -38.08 -33.28 -12.04
N GLY A 242 -39.19 -32.55 -12.22
CA GLY A 242 -39.17 -31.10 -12.36
C GLY A 242 -38.57 -30.35 -11.17
N LYS A 243 -38.53 -30.94 -9.97
CA LYS A 243 -37.94 -30.31 -8.79
C LYS A 243 -36.41 -30.23 -8.83
N ILE A 244 -35.76 -31.13 -9.57
CA ILE A 244 -34.31 -31.04 -9.84
C ILE A 244 -34.02 -29.79 -10.67
N LEU A 245 -34.88 -29.50 -11.66
CA LEU A 245 -34.77 -28.30 -12.49
C LEU A 245 -34.96 -27.02 -11.65
N VAL A 246 -35.84 -27.05 -10.64
CA VAL A 246 -36.01 -25.94 -9.68
C VAL A 246 -34.75 -25.74 -8.84
N GLY A 247 -34.11 -26.81 -8.36
CA GLY A 247 -32.85 -26.72 -7.62
C GLY A 247 -31.69 -26.16 -8.46
N ILE A 248 -31.60 -26.57 -9.72
CA ILE A 248 -30.62 -26.02 -10.68
C ILE A 248 -30.93 -24.55 -11.01
N GLY A 249 -32.21 -24.21 -11.19
CA GLY A 249 -32.64 -22.82 -11.42
C GLY A 249 -32.33 -21.91 -10.24
N ALA A 250 -32.50 -22.39 -9.00
CA ALA A 250 -32.21 -21.66 -7.78
C ALA A 250 -30.72 -21.28 -7.64
N THR A 251 -29.81 -22.13 -8.14
CA THR A 251 -28.36 -21.89 -8.07
C THR A 251 -27.81 -21.11 -9.28
N LEU A 252 -28.35 -21.34 -10.47
CA LEU A 252 -27.95 -20.61 -11.68
C LEU A 252 -28.44 -19.16 -11.70
N CYS A 253 -29.59 -18.86 -11.10
CA CYS A 253 -30.14 -17.49 -11.12
C CYS A 253 -29.21 -16.46 -10.47
N PRO A 254 -28.66 -16.66 -9.25
CA PRO A 254 -27.66 -15.76 -8.68
C PRO A 254 -26.39 -15.63 -9.53
N LEU A 255 -25.92 -16.73 -10.14
CA LEU A 255 -24.73 -16.70 -11.01
C LEU A 255 -24.94 -15.80 -12.23
N LEU A 256 -26.09 -15.91 -12.89
CA LEU A 256 -26.45 -15.06 -14.03
C LEU A 256 -26.60 -13.59 -13.62
N ALA A 257 -27.17 -13.31 -12.45
CA ALA A 257 -27.28 -11.94 -11.95
C ALA A 257 -25.91 -11.27 -11.77
N ILE A 258 -24.93 -12.02 -11.25
CA ILE A 258 -23.56 -11.54 -11.02
C ILE A 258 -22.83 -11.30 -12.34
N THR A 259 -22.92 -12.23 -13.30
CA THR A 259 -22.28 -12.06 -14.61
C THR A 259 -22.86 -10.87 -15.37
N CYS A 260 -24.19 -10.68 -15.32
CA CYS A 260 -24.84 -9.48 -15.86
C CYS A 260 -24.33 -8.20 -15.18
N THR A 261 -24.19 -8.20 -13.85
CA THR A 261 -23.70 -7.04 -13.10
C THR A 261 -22.27 -6.69 -13.50
N TYR A 262 -21.37 -7.69 -13.62
CA TYR A 262 -20.00 -7.45 -14.12
C TYR A 262 -19.99 -6.92 -15.55
N GLY A 263 -20.86 -7.44 -16.42
CA GLY A 263 -21.01 -6.93 -17.78
C GLY A 263 -21.39 -5.45 -17.81
N ILE A 264 -22.39 -5.05 -17.03
CA ILE A 264 -22.85 -3.66 -16.94
C ILE A 264 -21.76 -2.76 -16.36
N LEU A 265 -21.10 -3.16 -15.26
CA LEU A 265 -20.03 -2.37 -14.66
C LEU A 265 -18.83 -2.19 -15.58
N SER A 266 -18.46 -3.24 -16.33
CA SER A 266 -17.41 -3.18 -17.34
C SER A 266 -17.78 -2.23 -18.49
N MET A 267 -19.04 -2.26 -18.95
CA MET A 267 -19.55 -1.32 -19.97
C MET A 267 -19.53 0.14 -19.49
N LEU A 268 -19.74 0.39 -18.20
CA LEU A 268 -19.64 1.72 -17.60
C LEU A 268 -18.19 2.19 -17.37
N GLY A 269 -17.20 1.36 -17.69
CA GLY A 269 -15.77 1.70 -17.59
C GLY A 269 -15.18 1.53 -16.18
N PHE A 270 -15.88 0.85 -15.26
CA PHE A 270 -15.32 0.53 -13.95
C PHE A 270 -14.25 -0.56 -14.06
N ARG A 271 -13.10 -0.35 -13.42
CA ARG A 271 -12.03 -1.35 -13.36
C ARG A 271 -12.43 -2.48 -12.39
N ILE A 272 -12.36 -3.71 -12.88
CA ILE A 272 -12.61 -4.91 -12.07
C ILE A 272 -11.40 -5.16 -11.18
N ASN A 273 -11.61 -5.14 -9.87
CA ASN A 273 -10.58 -5.49 -8.87
C ASN A 273 -10.45 -7.01 -8.79
N SER A 274 -9.22 -7.52 -8.67
CA SER A 274 -8.94 -8.95 -8.45
C SER A 274 -9.63 -9.53 -7.20
N LEU A 275 -9.93 -8.70 -6.18
CA LEU A 275 -10.72 -9.12 -5.01
C LEU A 275 -12.19 -9.44 -5.34
N LEU A 276 -12.70 -8.93 -6.46
CA LEU A 276 -14.07 -9.14 -6.90
C LEU A 276 -14.33 -10.60 -7.31
N PHE A 277 -13.28 -11.39 -7.59
CA PHE A 277 -13.40 -12.82 -7.89
C PHE A 277 -13.89 -13.68 -6.71
N VAL A 278 -13.89 -13.17 -5.48
CA VAL A 278 -14.45 -13.86 -4.30
C VAL A 278 -15.97 -13.60 -4.14
N MET A 279 -16.49 -12.52 -4.71
CA MET A 279 -17.90 -12.12 -4.56
C MET A 279 -18.94 -13.16 -5.04
N PRO A 280 -18.69 -13.97 -6.09
CA PRO A 280 -19.63 -15.00 -6.53
C PRO A 280 -20.05 -15.98 -5.43
N PHE A 281 -19.12 -16.31 -4.52
CA PHE A 281 -19.41 -17.21 -3.40
C PHE A 281 -20.37 -16.57 -2.38
N LEU A 282 -20.12 -15.31 -2.02
CA LEU A 282 -20.94 -14.55 -1.07
C LEU A 282 -22.37 -14.38 -1.61
N ILE A 283 -22.49 -13.93 -2.86
CA ILE A 283 -23.79 -13.63 -3.46
C ILE A 283 -24.59 -14.91 -3.71
N MET A 284 -23.94 -16.03 -4.03
CA MET A 284 -24.65 -17.30 -4.15
C MET A 284 -25.29 -17.70 -2.81
N GLY A 285 -24.58 -17.55 -1.69
CA GLY A 285 -25.13 -17.82 -0.36
C GLY A 285 -26.40 -17.02 -0.07
N VAL A 286 -26.37 -15.72 -0.34
CA VAL A 286 -27.52 -14.82 -0.16
C VAL A 286 -28.68 -15.16 -1.12
N GLY A 287 -28.38 -15.43 -2.40
CA GLY A 287 -29.39 -15.69 -3.42
C GLY A 287 -30.12 -17.03 -3.23
N VAL A 288 -29.39 -18.06 -2.79
CA VAL A 288 -29.97 -19.40 -2.57
C VAL A 288 -30.88 -19.43 -1.34
N ASP A 289 -30.60 -18.64 -0.30
CA ASP A 289 -31.47 -18.53 0.89
C ASP A 289 -32.91 -18.08 0.52
N ALA A 290 -33.02 -17.02 -0.28
CA ALA A 290 -34.32 -16.53 -0.76
C ALA A 290 -35.05 -17.58 -1.61
N ALA A 291 -34.32 -18.34 -2.45
CA ALA A 291 -34.88 -19.42 -3.24
C ALA A 291 -35.41 -20.56 -2.36
N PHE A 292 -34.71 -20.92 -1.28
CA PHE A 292 -35.16 -21.95 -0.35
C PHE A 292 -36.43 -21.57 0.39
N LEU A 293 -36.54 -20.33 0.88
CA LEU A 293 -37.75 -19.86 1.54
C LEU A 293 -38.97 -19.96 0.60
N MET A 294 -38.80 -19.56 -0.66
CA MET A 294 -39.86 -19.63 -1.67
C MET A 294 -40.24 -21.08 -2.00
N ILE A 295 -39.25 -21.98 -2.17
CA ILE A 295 -39.51 -23.41 -2.43
C ILE A 295 -40.21 -24.08 -1.25
N ASN A 296 -39.81 -23.78 -0.02
CA ASN A 296 -40.41 -24.37 1.18
C ASN A 296 -41.88 -23.97 1.33
N SER A 297 -42.21 -22.68 1.20
CA SER A 297 -43.61 -22.22 1.27
C SER A 297 -44.47 -22.79 0.15
N TRP A 298 -43.92 -22.89 -1.08
CA TRP A 298 -44.60 -23.55 -2.20
C TRP A 298 -44.92 -25.03 -1.91
N GLN A 299 -43.97 -25.77 -1.33
CA GLN A 299 -44.19 -27.18 -0.98
C GLN A 299 -45.18 -27.36 0.17
N LYS A 300 -45.13 -26.48 1.18
CA LYS A 300 -46.07 -26.44 2.32
C LYS A 300 -47.51 -26.19 1.85
N LEU A 301 -47.73 -25.22 0.96
CA LEU A 301 -49.05 -24.94 0.39
C LEU A 301 -49.58 -26.10 -0.45
N LYS A 302 -48.72 -26.81 -1.20
CA LYS A 302 -49.13 -28.01 -1.94
C LYS A 302 -49.59 -29.13 -1.02
N HIS A 303 -48.94 -29.31 0.13
CA HIS A 303 -49.33 -30.32 1.11
C HIS A 303 -50.64 -29.98 1.82
N ASN A 304 -50.78 -28.73 2.28
CA ASN A 304 -51.96 -28.25 3.01
C ASN A 304 -53.19 -28.03 2.11
N GLY A 305 -52.98 -27.66 0.84
CA GLY A 305 -54.04 -27.39 -0.15
C GLY A 305 -54.70 -28.63 -0.77
N ASN A 306 -54.56 -29.80 -0.15
CA ASN A 306 -55.28 -31.02 -0.50
C ASN A 306 -56.72 -31.05 0.07
N SER A 307 -57.30 -29.91 0.46
CA SER A 307 -58.70 -29.82 0.83
C SER A 307 -59.59 -29.85 -0.43
N HIS A 308 -60.71 -30.57 -0.35
CA HIS A 308 -61.65 -30.77 -1.46
C HIS A 308 -62.30 -29.46 -1.97
N VAL A 309 -62.23 -28.39 -1.16
CA VAL A 309 -62.84 -27.08 -1.40
C VAL A 309 -62.02 -26.23 -2.36
N GLU A 310 -60.69 -26.26 -2.27
CA GLU A 310 -59.78 -25.49 -3.13
C GLU A 310 -59.77 -25.97 -4.59
N ARG A 311 -60.02 -27.28 -4.79
CA ARG A 311 -60.06 -27.92 -6.10
C ARG A 311 -61.30 -27.54 -6.94
N LEU A 312 -62.36 -27.06 -6.28
CA LEU A 312 -63.63 -26.70 -6.93
C LEU A 312 -63.70 -25.24 -7.39
N VAL A 313 -62.96 -24.33 -6.73
CA VAL A 313 -63.00 -22.88 -7.01
C VAL A 313 -62.23 -22.52 -8.29
N TYR A 314 -61.20 -23.27 -8.65
CA TYR A 314 -60.30 -22.93 -9.76
C TYR A 314 -60.35 -23.96 -10.87
N LYS A 315 -61.32 -23.84 -11.79
CA LYS A 315 -61.49 -24.75 -12.94
C LYS A 315 -60.39 -24.61 -14.01
N ASN A 316 -59.69 -23.47 -14.05
CA ASN A 316 -58.61 -23.19 -15.00
C ASN A 316 -57.23 -23.41 -14.37
N LEU A 317 -56.42 -24.26 -14.99
CA LEU A 317 -55.05 -24.60 -14.58
C LEU A 317 -54.18 -23.33 -14.39
N HIS A 318 -54.28 -22.37 -15.32
CA HIS A 318 -53.54 -21.11 -15.25
C HIS A 318 -53.87 -20.28 -14.00
N LEU A 319 -55.16 -20.20 -13.65
CA LEU A 319 -55.63 -19.47 -12.47
C LEU A 319 -55.19 -20.13 -11.16
N GLN A 320 -55.08 -21.47 -11.13
CA GLN A 320 -54.54 -22.19 -9.98
C GLN A 320 -53.07 -21.83 -9.72
N TYR A 321 -52.23 -21.74 -10.76
CA TYR A 321 -50.82 -21.40 -10.59
C TYR A 321 -50.64 -19.95 -10.12
N LEU A 322 -51.36 -18.99 -10.72
CA LEU A 322 -51.32 -17.57 -10.33
C LEU A 322 -51.73 -17.34 -8.88
N THR A 323 -52.81 -18.00 -8.44
CA THR A 323 -53.29 -17.87 -7.05
C THR A 323 -52.28 -18.47 -6.08
N LYS A 324 -51.71 -19.63 -6.40
CA LYS A 324 -50.68 -20.27 -5.57
C LYS A 324 -49.40 -19.44 -5.50
N THR A 325 -48.95 -18.85 -6.60
CA THR A 325 -47.79 -17.94 -6.56
C THR A 325 -48.10 -16.73 -5.69
N GLY A 326 -49.31 -16.16 -5.80
CA GLY A 326 -49.75 -15.05 -4.94
C GLY A 326 -49.67 -15.37 -3.46
N LEU A 327 -50.18 -16.54 -3.03
CA LEU A 327 -50.13 -16.98 -1.64
C LEU A 327 -48.69 -17.22 -1.13
N VAL A 328 -47.79 -17.74 -1.97
CA VAL A 328 -46.36 -17.85 -1.61
C VAL A 328 -45.71 -16.48 -1.44
N TYR A 329 -46.01 -15.54 -2.33
CA TYR A 329 -45.50 -14.17 -2.22
C TYR A 329 -46.09 -13.44 -1.00
N GLU A 330 -47.32 -13.72 -0.61
CA GLU A 330 -47.93 -13.18 0.61
C GLU A 330 -47.22 -13.68 1.88
N ASP A 331 -46.89 -14.97 1.94
CA ASP A 331 -46.25 -15.61 3.10
C ASP A 331 -44.74 -15.24 3.22
N VAL A 332 -44.01 -15.23 2.11
CA VAL A 332 -42.54 -15.14 2.13
C VAL A 332 -41.99 -13.82 1.57
N GLY A 333 -42.75 -13.13 0.73
CA GLY A 333 -42.34 -11.89 0.07
C GLY A 333 -41.83 -10.82 1.03
N PRO A 334 -42.53 -10.48 2.13
CA PRO A 334 -42.07 -9.49 3.10
C PRO A 334 -40.68 -9.85 3.67
N SER A 335 -40.43 -11.11 4.02
CA SER A 335 -39.14 -11.54 4.55
C SER A 335 -38.00 -11.38 3.54
N ILE A 336 -38.21 -11.81 2.29
CA ILE A 336 -37.19 -11.70 1.23
C ILE A 336 -36.88 -10.24 0.90
N THR A 337 -37.90 -9.38 0.88
CA THR A 337 -37.71 -7.94 0.61
C THR A 337 -36.89 -7.26 1.71
N ILE A 338 -37.17 -7.56 2.99
CA ILE A 338 -36.40 -7.01 4.11
C ILE A 338 -34.93 -7.41 3.98
N THR A 339 -34.64 -8.71 3.78
CA THR A 339 -33.27 -9.20 3.64
C THR A 339 -32.55 -8.59 2.43
N SER A 340 -33.25 -8.41 1.32
CA SER A 340 -32.66 -7.80 0.12
C SER A 340 -32.36 -6.31 0.32
N VAL A 341 -33.27 -5.56 0.94
CA VAL A 341 -33.06 -4.14 1.25
C VAL A 341 -31.92 -3.95 2.24
N THR A 342 -31.84 -4.77 3.30
CA THR A 342 -30.75 -4.67 4.27
C THR A 342 -29.40 -5.02 3.66
N ASN A 343 -29.33 -5.99 2.74
CA ASN A 343 -28.12 -6.29 1.99
C ASN A 343 -27.70 -5.12 1.10
N VAL A 344 -28.62 -4.52 0.34
CA VAL A 344 -28.34 -3.34 -0.49
C VAL A 344 -27.82 -2.18 0.35
N LEU A 345 -28.47 -1.86 1.47
CA LEU A 345 -28.04 -0.80 2.37
C LEU A 345 -26.64 -1.07 2.95
N SER A 346 -26.36 -2.31 3.34
CA SER A 346 -25.05 -2.70 3.87
C SER A 346 -23.94 -2.52 2.83
N PHE A 347 -24.18 -2.92 1.58
CA PHE A 347 -23.22 -2.70 0.49
C PHE A 347 -23.06 -1.22 0.11
N VAL A 348 -24.13 -0.43 0.14
CA VAL A 348 -24.07 1.02 -0.09
C VAL A 348 -23.26 1.72 0.99
N ILE A 349 -23.48 1.38 2.26
CA ILE A 349 -22.68 1.91 3.38
C ILE A 349 -21.21 1.49 3.21
N GLY A 350 -20.96 0.23 2.85
CA GLY A 350 -19.62 -0.26 2.54
C GLY A 350 -18.93 0.48 1.38
N ALA A 351 -19.70 0.90 0.36
CA ALA A 351 -19.18 1.67 -0.76
C ALA A 351 -18.87 3.13 -0.40
N ILE A 352 -19.61 3.73 0.53
CA ILE A 352 -19.42 5.13 0.97
C ILE A 352 -18.32 5.23 2.03
N THR A 353 -18.10 4.19 2.82
CA THR A 353 -17.15 4.21 3.94
C THR A 353 -15.71 4.14 3.43
N PRO A 354 -14.86 5.17 3.65
CA PRO A 354 -13.45 5.09 3.30
C PRO A 354 -12.76 4.02 4.15
N THR A 355 -11.99 3.13 3.52
CA THR A 355 -11.26 2.08 4.24
C THR A 355 -10.16 2.70 5.11
N PRO A 356 -10.22 2.57 6.45
CA PRO A 356 -9.34 3.29 7.38
C PRO A 356 -7.88 2.82 7.35
N VAL A 357 -7.60 1.67 6.72
CA VAL A 357 -6.23 1.11 6.58
C VAL A 357 -5.26 2.10 5.91
N TRP A 358 -5.76 2.98 5.04
CA TRP A 358 -4.95 4.00 4.38
C TRP A 358 -4.82 5.30 5.18
N ALA A 359 -5.69 5.55 6.15
CA ALA A 359 -5.70 6.80 6.92
C ALA A 359 -4.63 6.84 8.01
N GLU A 360 -4.22 5.69 8.56
CA GLU A 360 -3.24 5.63 9.67
C GLU A 360 -1.78 5.68 9.22
N PHE A 361 -1.47 5.35 7.95
CA PHE A 361 -0.09 5.23 7.47
C PHE A 361 0.34 6.28 6.42
N LEU A 362 -0.57 7.10 5.91
CA LEU A 362 -0.23 8.13 4.93
C LEU A 362 -0.02 9.49 5.60
N ALA A 363 1.22 9.97 5.55
CA ALA A 363 1.49 11.40 5.67
C ALA A 363 0.66 12.13 4.58
N PRO A 364 -0.27 13.03 4.93
CA PRO A 364 -1.05 13.75 3.93
C PRO A 364 -0.09 14.53 3.03
N THR A 365 -0.11 14.18 1.75
CA THR A 365 0.74 14.80 0.72
C THR A 365 -0.11 15.77 -0.08
N PHE A 366 0.13 17.07 0.10
CA PHE A 366 -0.60 18.12 -0.60
C PHE A 366 0.11 18.50 -1.90
N TYR A 367 -0.60 18.42 -3.03
CA TYR A 367 -0.12 18.84 -4.34
C TYR A 367 -0.67 20.21 -4.72
N VAL A 368 0.20 21.21 -4.86
CA VAL A 368 -0.17 22.54 -5.34
C VAL A 368 -0.07 22.58 -6.86
N ASN A 369 -1.20 22.74 -7.56
CA ASN A 369 -1.30 22.63 -9.03
C ASN A 369 -0.89 23.92 -9.80
N VAL A 370 -0.57 25.01 -9.08
CA VAL A 370 -0.19 26.30 -9.70
C VAL A 370 1.31 26.48 -9.66
N ARG A 371 1.92 27.02 -10.74
CA ARG A 371 3.34 27.40 -10.74
C ARG A 371 3.59 28.39 -9.59
N PHE A 372 4.34 27.93 -8.60
CA PHE A 372 4.68 28.75 -7.45
C PHE A 372 5.66 29.84 -7.86
N ASN A 373 5.14 31.06 -8.04
CA ASN A 373 5.95 32.23 -8.37
C ASN A 373 6.48 32.90 -7.10
N MET A 374 7.79 32.75 -6.87
CA MET A 374 8.47 33.22 -5.65
C MET A 374 8.61 34.75 -5.58
N THR A 375 8.38 35.46 -6.69
CA THR A 375 8.46 36.93 -6.75
C THR A 375 7.13 37.63 -6.47
N ASN A 376 6.03 36.87 -6.38
CA ASN A 376 4.72 37.44 -6.09
C ASN A 376 4.40 37.31 -4.59
N ASP A 377 4.49 38.44 -3.89
CA ASP A 377 4.27 38.54 -2.45
C ASP A 377 2.92 37.93 -2.04
N SER A 378 1.83 38.28 -2.74
CA SER A 378 0.49 37.78 -2.42
C SER A 378 0.39 36.26 -2.48
N LEU A 379 1.05 35.62 -3.44
CA LEU A 379 1.01 34.17 -3.61
C LEU A 379 1.92 33.46 -2.58
N THR A 380 3.05 34.07 -2.22
CA THR A 380 3.91 33.56 -1.15
C THR A 380 3.27 33.67 0.22
N THR A 381 2.58 34.77 0.53
CA THR A 381 1.85 34.96 1.79
C THR A 381 0.71 33.96 1.94
N GLN A 382 -0.12 33.78 0.89
CA GLN A 382 -1.20 32.78 0.91
C GLN A 382 -0.68 31.36 1.17
N PHE A 383 0.48 31.01 0.61
CA PHE A 383 1.11 29.71 0.85
C PHE A 383 1.59 29.57 2.29
N TRP A 384 2.25 30.59 2.85
CA TRP A 384 2.72 30.58 4.24
C TRP A 384 1.56 30.56 5.24
N ASP A 385 0.46 31.26 4.96
CA ASP A 385 -0.75 31.26 5.78
C ASP A 385 -1.47 29.90 5.74
N MET A 386 -1.64 29.32 4.54
CA MET A 386 -2.20 27.97 4.38
C MET A 386 -1.37 26.95 5.16
N LEU A 387 -0.05 27.03 5.03
CA LEU A 387 0.86 26.15 5.72
C LEU A 387 0.78 26.30 7.25
N LYS A 388 0.73 27.54 7.74
CA LYS A 388 0.56 27.82 9.17
C LYS A 388 -0.75 27.21 9.68
N GLY A 389 -1.84 27.34 8.91
CA GLY A 389 -3.11 26.68 9.24
C GLY A 389 -3.02 25.15 9.31
N LEU A 390 -2.27 24.51 8.40
CA LEU A 390 -2.02 23.06 8.45
C LEU A 390 -1.15 22.65 9.64
N GLU A 391 -0.19 23.48 10.04
CA GLU A 391 0.67 23.26 11.20
C GLU A 391 -0.08 23.44 12.52
N GLU A 392 -1.12 24.27 12.55
CA GLU A 392 -1.96 24.54 13.72
C GLU A 392 -3.12 23.54 13.91
N LEU A 393 -3.30 22.58 12.99
CA LEU A 393 -4.35 21.57 13.11
C LEU A 393 -4.18 20.69 14.37
N PRO A 394 -5.29 20.28 15.02
CA PRO A 394 -5.23 19.41 16.18
C PRO A 394 -4.58 18.07 15.81
N ARG A 395 -3.58 17.65 16.60
CA ARG A 395 -2.69 16.47 16.40
C ARG A 395 -1.53 16.66 15.41
N CYS A 396 -1.34 17.83 14.81
CA CYS A 396 -0.16 18.13 14.00
C CYS A 396 1.05 18.42 14.91
N ARG A 397 2.26 17.94 14.56
CA ARG A 397 3.53 18.25 15.27
C ARG A 397 4.07 19.67 14.96
N GLY A 398 3.24 20.50 14.33
CA GLY A 398 3.53 21.88 13.98
C GLY A 398 4.63 22.02 12.93
N HIS A 399 5.28 23.18 12.93
CA HIS A 399 6.33 23.57 12.00
C HIS A 399 7.51 22.59 11.87
N ARG A 400 7.72 21.72 12.87
CA ARG A 400 8.87 20.81 12.90
C ARG A 400 8.61 19.49 12.17
N SER A 401 7.35 19.16 11.90
CA SER A 401 6.94 17.99 11.12
C SER A 401 6.52 18.31 9.69
N SER A 402 6.53 19.59 9.31
CA SER A 402 6.24 20.03 7.95
C SER A 402 7.52 20.02 7.12
N TYR A 403 7.65 19.06 6.20
CA TYR A 403 8.81 19.01 5.29
C TYR A 403 8.49 19.80 4.01
N ILE A 404 9.13 20.95 3.85
CA ILE A 404 8.88 21.87 2.73
C ILE A 404 10.22 22.34 2.18
N TRP A 405 10.52 21.91 0.96
CA TRP A 405 11.72 22.32 0.22
C TRP A 405 11.87 23.86 0.15
N PHE A 406 10.75 24.58 0.13
CA PHE A 406 10.70 26.03 0.04
C PHE A 406 11.25 26.72 1.30
N ARG A 407 11.09 26.11 2.47
CA ARG A 407 11.62 26.67 3.73
C ARG A 407 13.14 26.66 3.77
N ASP A 408 13.75 25.57 3.30
CA ASP A 408 15.21 25.45 3.17
C ASP A 408 15.77 26.48 2.17
N PHE A 409 15.04 26.73 1.08
CA PHE A 409 15.38 27.77 0.11
C PHE A 409 15.37 29.17 0.75
N VAL A 410 14.33 29.53 1.50
CA VAL A 410 14.22 30.84 2.18
C VAL A 410 15.29 31.03 3.24
N GLN A 411 15.59 30.01 4.05
CA GLN A 411 16.68 30.08 5.04
C GLN A 411 18.05 30.28 4.39
N LYS A 412 18.28 29.65 3.23
CA LYS A 412 19.51 29.85 2.46
C LYS A 412 19.58 31.25 1.86
N ASN A 413 18.46 31.79 1.37
CA ASN A 413 18.39 33.11 0.76
C ASN A 413 18.55 34.26 1.77
N ASN A 414 18.00 34.10 2.98
CA ASN A 414 18.23 35.05 4.08
C ASN A 414 19.70 35.15 4.48
N LYS A 415 20.48 34.07 4.31
CA LYS A 415 21.94 34.09 4.55
C LYS A 415 22.72 34.82 3.46
N THR A 416 22.20 34.92 2.23
CA THR A 416 22.85 35.57 1.08
C THR A 416 22.44 37.04 0.88
N LYS A 417 21.58 37.62 1.73
CA LYS A 417 21.09 39.01 1.66
C LYS A 417 20.38 39.38 0.34
N GLU A 418 19.93 38.41 -0.45
CA GLU A 418 19.02 38.71 -1.57
C GLU A 418 17.59 38.87 -1.05
N ILE A 419 16.87 39.85 -1.60
CA ILE A 419 15.55 40.29 -1.13
C ILE A 419 14.53 39.17 -1.39
N TYR A 420 14.26 38.37 -0.37
CA TYR A 420 13.09 37.51 -0.30
C TYR A 420 12.00 38.25 0.51
N PRO A 421 10.76 38.35 0.02
CA PRO A 421 9.74 39.26 0.58
C PRO A 421 9.21 38.87 1.97
N TYR A 422 9.62 37.74 2.56
CA TYR A 422 9.08 37.24 3.83
C TYR A 422 10.17 36.89 4.86
N LYS A 423 10.10 37.49 6.05
CA LYS A 423 11.01 37.24 7.17
C LYS A 423 10.53 36.03 7.98
N VAL A 424 11.33 34.96 8.02
CA VAL A 424 11.07 33.78 8.86
C VAL A 424 11.64 34.03 10.26
N GLY A 425 10.83 33.90 11.31
CA GLY A 425 11.27 34.01 12.71
C GLY A 425 12.10 32.80 13.15
N GLU A 426 13.20 33.04 13.88
CA GLU A 426 14.06 32.01 14.46
C GLU A 426 13.56 31.59 15.85
N GLU A 427 13.21 30.32 16.09
CA GLU A 427 13.06 29.79 17.46
C GLU A 427 13.58 28.35 17.65
N ASN A 428 14.49 28.21 18.62
CA ASN A 428 15.07 26.96 19.13
C ASN A 428 14.18 26.35 20.23
N LYS A 429 14.13 25.00 20.30
CA LYS A 429 14.21 24.20 21.56
C LYS A 429 13.94 22.71 21.30
N GLU A 430 14.67 21.85 21.99
CA GLU A 430 14.60 20.38 22.00
C GLU A 430 13.18 19.81 22.25
N LEU A 431 12.91 18.57 21.81
CA LEU A 431 12.12 17.59 22.59
C LEU A 431 11.96 16.19 21.97
N ARG A 432 11.59 15.29 22.88
CA ARG A 432 11.39 13.83 22.86
C ARG A 432 10.36 13.32 21.84
N LEU A 433 10.58 12.05 21.44
CA LEU A 433 9.79 11.26 20.51
C LEU A 433 8.50 10.74 21.15
N ASP A 434 7.35 11.05 20.56
CA ASP A 434 6.11 10.26 20.68
C ASP A 434 5.33 10.25 19.37
N ASN A 435 4.79 9.09 18.99
CA ASN A 435 4.18 8.76 17.70
C ASN A 435 2.97 9.64 17.36
N ASN A 436 3.05 10.49 16.31
CA ASN A 436 1.91 11.15 15.64
C ASN A 436 2.32 11.84 14.31
N ALA A 437 1.31 12.19 13.49
CA ALA A 437 1.34 12.50 12.05
C ALA A 437 2.35 13.57 11.56
N THR A 438 2.83 13.37 10.32
CA THR A 438 3.82 14.20 9.61
C THR A 438 3.20 14.80 8.34
N VAL A 439 3.43 16.08 8.05
CA VAL A 439 2.89 16.77 6.86
C VAL A 439 3.98 16.94 5.80
N LEU A 440 3.74 16.45 4.58
CA LEU A 440 4.68 16.54 3.45
C LEU A 440 4.07 17.42 2.35
N ILE A 441 4.73 18.54 2.01
CA ILE A 441 4.30 19.40 0.89
C ILE A 441 5.34 19.30 -0.24
N TYR A 442 4.98 18.58 -1.30
CA TYR A 442 5.80 18.43 -2.49
C TYR A 442 5.42 19.46 -3.55
N LYS A 443 6.45 19.94 -4.28
CA LYS A 443 6.26 20.73 -5.50
C LYS A 443 5.73 19.81 -6.60
N SER A 444 4.52 20.08 -7.09
CA SER A 444 4.06 19.52 -8.36
C SER A 444 4.84 20.20 -9.49
N TYR A 445 5.63 19.44 -10.24
CA TYR A 445 6.00 19.81 -11.60
C TYR A 445 5.10 19.03 -12.54
N LEU A 446 3.99 19.66 -12.95
CA LEU A 446 3.22 19.27 -14.13
C LEU A 446 3.08 20.48 -15.05
N LYS A 447 4.08 20.64 -15.91
CA LYS A 447 3.92 20.70 -17.37
C LYS A 447 5.28 20.49 -18.00
#